data_AF-A0A841BS02-F1
#
_entry.id   AF-A0A841BS02-F1
#
_cell.length_a   1.000
_cell.length_b   1.000
_cell.length_c   1.000
_cell.angle_alpha   90.00
_cell.angle_beta   90.00
_cell.angle_gamma   90.00
#
_symmetry.space_group_name_H-M   'P 1'
#
loop_
_entity.id
_entity.type
_entity.pdbx_description
1 polymer ?
#
loop_
_entity_poly.entity_id
_entity_poly.type
_entity_poly.pdbx_seq_one_letter_code
_entity_poly.pdbx_strand_id
1 'polypeptide(L)'
;MRRLIQAAVLIIVATFAVVIGESTAWACSCAEPNEAQSVEWSDLTFVGVVVDIDRPLLSQSSGDDMRVHFAVESVSKGAQTTEVTIRTSQDSASCGAEFVEGTRYRVHSLAGRTSLCDNNVALGAAPEVPLESDVPYLWIAIAAGGVLVLIGIVIAMRRRRATP
;
A
#
# COMPACT_ATOMS: atom_id res chain seq x y z
N MET A 1 -1.07 -11.44 47.71
CA MET A 1 -0.26 -10.43 46.99
C MET A 1 0.83 -11.03 46.11
N ARG A 2 1.79 -11.83 46.63
CA ARG A 2 2.84 -12.47 45.78
C ARG A 2 2.30 -13.30 44.60
N ARG A 3 1.23 -14.07 44.79
CA ARG A 3 0.62 -14.88 43.71
C ARG A 3 -0.06 -14.05 42.62
N LEU A 4 -0.58 -12.87 42.95
CA LEU A 4 -1.21 -11.96 41.98
C LEU A 4 -0.15 -11.25 41.13
N ILE A 5 0.98 -10.87 41.75
CA ILE A 5 2.12 -10.28 41.04
C ILE A 5 2.75 -11.31 40.09
N GLN A 6 2.87 -12.58 40.51
CA GLN A 6 3.36 -13.66 39.65
C GLN A 6 2.47 -13.90 38.43
N ALA A 7 1.15 -13.88 38.61
CA ALA A 7 0.20 -14.01 37.50
C ALA A 7 0.30 -12.83 36.51
N ALA A 8 0.39 -11.60 37.03
CA ALA A 8 0.54 -10.40 36.20
C ALA A 8 1.84 -10.42 35.38
N VAL A 9 2.97 -10.81 35.99
CA VAL A 9 4.25 -10.93 35.29
C VAL A 9 4.20 -12.02 34.20
N LEU A 10 3.58 -13.18 34.48
CA LEU A 10 3.41 -14.23 33.48
C LEU A 10 2.55 -13.79 32.29
N ILE A 11 1.48 -13.03 32.55
CA ILE A 11 0.62 -12.48 31.49
C ILE A 11 1.41 -11.48 30.62
N ILE A 12 2.18 -10.57 31.26
CA ILE A 12 2.99 -9.58 30.53
C ILE A 12 4.06 -10.27 29.66
N VAL A 13 4.75 -11.28 30.20
CA VAL A 13 5.75 -12.05 29.44
C VAL A 13 5.10 -12.83 28.29
N ALA A 14 3.92 -13.43 28.50
CA ALA A 14 3.19 -14.12 27.46
C ALA A 14 2.74 -13.16 26.33
N THR A 15 2.26 -11.96 26.68
CA THR A 15 1.92 -10.94 25.66
C THR A 15 3.14 -10.44 24.90
N PHE A 16 4.30 -10.33 25.55
CA PHE A 16 5.53 -9.90 24.88
C PHE A 16 6.07 -10.97 23.92
N ALA A 17 5.89 -12.26 24.24
CA ALA A 17 6.31 -13.36 23.39
C ALA A 17 5.52 -13.46 22.07
N VAL A 18 4.26 -13.00 22.04
CA VAL A 18 3.43 -12.99 20.81
C VAL A 18 3.87 -11.91 19.82
N VAL A 19 4.55 -10.85 20.29
CA VAL A 19 4.98 -9.72 19.44
C VAL A 19 6.33 -9.97 18.77
N ILE A 20 7.11 -10.95 19.24
CA ILE A 20 8.47 -11.21 18.76
C ILE A 20 8.48 -12.46 17.90
N GLY A 21 8.25 -12.31 16.60
CA GLY A 21 8.64 -13.31 15.62
C GLY A 21 7.64 -13.50 14.48
N GLU A 22 7.75 -12.67 13.45
CA GLU A 22 7.47 -13.13 12.08
C GLU A 22 8.52 -14.20 11.77
N SER A 23 8.22 -15.45 12.16
CA SER A 23 9.04 -16.58 11.77
C SER A 23 8.93 -16.73 10.27
N THR A 24 10.06 -16.61 9.56
CA THR A 24 10.21 -17.13 8.21
C THR A 24 9.71 -18.57 8.22
N ALA A 25 8.56 -18.81 7.60
CA ALA A 25 8.00 -20.14 7.54
C ALA A 25 8.97 -21.02 6.72
N TRP A 26 9.59 -22.00 7.38
CA TRP A 26 10.47 -23.01 6.77
C TRP A 26 9.70 -23.99 5.85
N ALA A 27 8.60 -23.55 5.24
CA ALA A 27 7.84 -24.33 4.27
C ALA A 27 8.45 -24.24 2.87
N CYS A 28 8.98 -23.08 2.49
CA CYS A 28 9.51 -22.84 1.15
C CYS A 28 11.02 -23.11 1.14
N SER A 29 11.41 -24.34 0.82
CA SER A 29 12.83 -24.75 0.72
C SER A 29 13.46 -24.41 -0.64
N CYS A 30 13.00 -23.33 -1.28
CA CYS A 30 13.45 -22.96 -2.61
C CYS A 30 14.94 -22.57 -2.58
N ALA A 31 15.69 -23.02 -3.59
CA ALA A 31 16.97 -22.41 -3.90
C ALA A 31 16.68 -21.09 -4.60
N GLU A 32 16.68 -19.99 -3.86
CA GLU A 32 16.33 -18.67 -4.38
C GLU A 32 17.22 -18.34 -5.59
N PRO A 33 16.63 -18.16 -6.78
CA PRO A 33 17.37 -17.88 -8.00
C PRO A 33 18.01 -16.49 -7.90
N ASN A 34 19.15 -16.31 -8.57
CA ASN A 34 19.66 -14.96 -8.77
C ASN A 34 18.78 -14.19 -9.77
N GLU A 35 19.01 -12.88 -9.89
CA GLU A 35 18.22 -12.02 -10.78
C GLU A 35 18.19 -12.53 -12.23
N ALA A 36 19.34 -12.93 -12.78
CA ALA A 36 19.40 -13.41 -14.17
C ALA A 36 18.57 -14.69 -14.38
N GLN A 37 18.63 -15.63 -13.42
CA GLN A 37 17.82 -16.86 -13.43
C GLN A 37 16.32 -16.55 -13.30
N SER A 38 15.96 -15.60 -12.44
CA SER A 38 14.57 -15.18 -12.23
C SER A 38 13.98 -14.56 -13.49
N VAL A 39 14.76 -13.71 -14.17
CA VAL A 39 14.41 -13.16 -15.49
C VAL A 39 14.26 -14.28 -16.51
N GLU A 40 15.17 -15.26 -16.53
CA GLU A 40 15.13 -16.37 -17.47
C GLU A 40 13.86 -17.23 -17.32
N TRP A 41 13.48 -17.55 -16.09
CA TRP A 41 12.34 -18.43 -15.79
C TRP A 41 10.97 -17.73 -15.86
N SER A 42 10.95 -16.40 -15.73
CA SER A 42 9.72 -15.60 -15.82
C SER A 42 9.25 -15.39 -17.27
N ASP A 43 7.94 -15.28 -17.49
CA ASP A 43 7.38 -14.79 -18.74
C ASP A 43 7.19 -13.26 -18.75
N LEU A 44 7.08 -12.66 -17.56
CA LEU A 44 6.97 -11.22 -17.36
C LEU A 44 7.86 -10.77 -16.19
N THR A 45 8.73 -9.80 -16.44
CA THR A 45 9.54 -9.11 -15.42
C THR A 45 9.38 -7.61 -15.57
N PHE A 46 9.02 -6.93 -14.49
CA PHE A 46 8.76 -5.50 -14.50
C PHE A 46 9.16 -4.83 -13.19
N VAL A 47 9.28 -3.50 -13.24
CA VAL A 47 9.31 -2.63 -12.07
C VAL A 47 7.99 -1.86 -12.03
N GLY A 48 7.34 -1.86 -10.88
CA GLY A 48 6.06 -1.19 -10.69
C GLY A 48 5.74 -0.90 -9.23
N VAL A 49 4.73 -0.07 -9.02
CA VAL A 49 4.23 0.33 -7.70
C VAL A 49 2.96 -0.45 -7.40
N VAL A 50 2.85 -1.02 -6.20
CA VAL A 50 1.61 -1.64 -5.74
C VAL A 50 0.56 -0.56 -5.49
N VAL A 51 -0.54 -0.60 -6.22
CA VAL A 51 -1.63 0.39 -6.11
C VAL A 51 -2.85 -0.14 -5.34
N ASP A 52 -3.04 -1.46 -5.31
CA ASP A 52 -4.15 -2.10 -4.61
C ASP A 52 -3.82 -3.59 -4.36
N ILE A 53 -4.30 -4.13 -3.24
CA ILE A 53 -4.20 -5.55 -2.90
C ILE A 53 -5.60 -6.12 -2.62
N ASP A 54 -6.15 -6.87 -3.58
CA ASP A 54 -7.43 -7.57 -3.46
C ASP A 54 -7.24 -8.93 -2.76
N ARG A 55 -7.74 -9.01 -1.52
CA ARG A 55 -7.76 -10.23 -0.72
C ARG A 55 -9.17 -10.83 -0.70
N PRO A 56 -9.31 -12.16 -0.82
CA PRO A 56 -10.62 -12.81 -0.78
C PRO A 56 -11.29 -12.56 0.59
N LEU A 57 -12.55 -12.10 0.56
CA LEU A 57 -13.34 -11.83 1.78
C LEU A 57 -13.57 -13.08 2.64
N LEU A 58 -13.65 -14.24 2.01
CA LEU A 58 -13.74 -15.54 2.67
C LEU A 58 -12.53 -16.35 2.23
N SER A 59 -11.57 -16.48 3.12
CA SER A 59 -10.39 -17.31 2.94
C SER A 59 -10.63 -18.65 3.65
N GLN A 60 -10.52 -19.74 2.90
CA GLN A 60 -10.58 -21.11 3.44
C GLN A 60 -9.18 -21.63 3.75
N SER A 61 -8.15 -21.07 3.11
CA SER A 61 -6.75 -21.45 3.28
C SER A 61 -5.81 -20.26 3.13
N SER A 62 -4.68 -20.30 3.84
CA SER A 62 -3.55 -19.39 3.64
C SER A 62 -2.95 -19.47 2.22
N GLY A 63 -3.21 -20.58 1.51
CA GLY A 63 -2.83 -20.78 0.10
C GLY A 63 -3.85 -20.23 -0.91
N ASP A 64 -4.97 -19.69 -0.46
CA ASP A 64 -5.91 -19.02 -1.36
C ASP A 64 -5.24 -17.77 -1.94
N ASP A 65 -5.47 -17.53 -3.23
CA ASP A 65 -4.84 -16.42 -3.95
C ASP A 65 -5.36 -15.07 -3.47
N MET A 66 -4.42 -14.14 -3.28
CA MET A 66 -4.69 -12.70 -3.38
C MET A 66 -4.25 -12.18 -4.76
N ARG A 67 -4.80 -11.04 -5.16
CA ARG A 67 -4.39 -10.30 -6.36
C ARG A 67 -3.71 -9.01 -5.94
N VAL A 68 -2.61 -8.70 -6.60
CA VAL A 68 -1.85 -7.48 -6.38
C VAL A 68 -1.84 -6.70 -7.67
N HIS A 69 -2.37 -5.49 -7.61
CA HIS A 69 -2.45 -4.58 -8.74
C HIS A 69 -1.24 -3.65 -8.74
N PHE A 70 -0.57 -3.58 -9.88
CA PHE A 70 0.62 -2.76 -10.07
C PHE A 70 0.38 -1.70 -11.15
N ALA A 71 0.79 -0.47 -10.85
CA ALA A 71 1.13 0.52 -11.85
C ALA A 71 2.55 0.26 -12.34
N VAL A 72 2.70 -0.12 -13.61
CA VAL A 72 3.98 -0.56 -14.20
C VAL A 72 4.76 0.65 -14.70
N GLU A 73 6.01 0.78 -14.21
CA GLU A 73 6.92 1.84 -14.62
C GLU A 73 7.81 1.40 -15.79
N SER A 74 8.29 0.15 -15.75
CA SER A 74 9.13 -0.41 -16.81
C SER A 74 9.01 -1.93 -16.87
N VAL A 75 9.10 -2.49 -18.07
CA VAL A 75 9.09 -3.94 -18.31
C VAL A 75 10.45 -4.34 -18.88
N SER A 76 11.12 -5.27 -18.22
CA SER A 76 12.42 -5.80 -18.64
C SER A 76 12.28 -7.05 -19.52
N LYS A 77 11.17 -7.79 -19.37
CA LYS A 77 10.85 -8.98 -20.16
C LYS A 77 9.33 -9.17 -20.21
N GLY A 78 8.79 -9.56 -21.35
CA GLY A 78 7.35 -9.79 -21.54
C GLY A 78 6.68 -8.71 -22.39
N ALA A 79 5.35 -8.68 -22.41
CA ALA A 79 4.58 -7.68 -23.15
C ALA A 79 4.61 -6.32 -22.43
N GLN A 80 4.76 -5.24 -23.19
CA GLN A 80 4.67 -3.88 -22.65
C GLN A 80 3.25 -3.61 -22.14
N THR A 81 3.14 -3.15 -20.90
CA THR A 81 1.87 -2.76 -20.26
C THR A 81 2.13 -1.64 -19.26
N THR A 82 1.09 -0.85 -18.96
CA THR A 82 1.11 0.20 -17.94
C THR A 82 0.51 -0.26 -16.61
N GLU A 83 -0.25 -1.35 -16.64
CA GLU A 83 -0.88 -1.95 -15.46
C GLU A 83 -0.80 -3.47 -15.54
N VAL A 84 -0.64 -4.14 -14.40
CA VAL A 84 -0.69 -5.60 -14.33
C VAL A 84 -1.28 -6.06 -13.02
N THR A 85 -1.99 -7.19 -13.06
CA THR A 85 -2.49 -7.89 -11.87
C THR A 85 -1.72 -9.19 -11.72
N ILE A 86 -1.05 -9.37 -10.58
CA ILE A 86 -0.30 -10.58 -10.26
C ILE A 86 -1.00 -11.33 -9.14
N ARG A 87 -1.04 -12.66 -9.25
CA ARG A 87 -1.58 -13.55 -8.20
C ARG A 87 -0.46 -14.10 -7.34
N THR A 88 -0.71 -14.20 -6.04
CA THR A 88 0.19 -14.86 -5.08
C THR A 88 -0.64 -15.45 -3.95
N SER A 89 -0.13 -16.48 -3.26
CA SER A 89 -0.76 -16.98 -2.02
C SER A 89 -0.83 -15.87 -0.97
N GLN A 90 -1.80 -15.95 -0.07
CA GLN A 90 -2.03 -14.91 0.93
C GLN A 90 -0.95 -14.80 2.01
N ASP A 91 -0.24 -15.90 2.25
CA ASP A 91 0.66 -16.08 3.38
C ASP A 91 2.00 -16.66 2.92
N SER A 92 3.10 -16.18 3.50
CA SER A 92 4.45 -16.68 3.23
C SER A 92 4.63 -18.15 3.64
N ALA A 93 3.86 -18.66 4.61
CA ALA A 93 3.79 -20.09 4.93
C ALA A 93 3.24 -20.94 3.78
N SER A 94 2.50 -20.33 2.84
CA SER A 94 2.03 -20.95 1.60
C SER A 94 2.82 -20.47 0.37
N CYS A 95 4.05 -20.01 0.60
CA CYS A 95 4.97 -19.43 -0.40
C CYS A 95 4.42 -18.19 -1.11
N GLY A 96 3.53 -17.45 -0.45
CA GLY A 96 3.07 -16.16 -0.92
C GLY A 96 4.16 -15.11 -0.87
N ALA A 97 4.32 -14.34 -1.94
CA ALA A 97 5.08 -13.10 -1.93
C ALA A 97 4.33 -12.03 -1.11
N GLU A 98 5.08 -11.30 -0.30
CA GLU A 98 4.55 -10.22 0.53
C GLU A 98 4.73 -8.87 -0.17
N PHE A 99 3.62 -8.15 -0.34
CA PHE A 99 3.57 -6.86 -0.99
C PHE A 99 2.94 -5.81 -0.08
N VAL A 100 3.41 -4.57 -0.19
CA VAL A 100 2.92 -3.42 0.56
C VAL A 100 2.45 -2.35 -0.42
N GLU A 101 1.23 -1.85 -0.24
CA GLU A 101 0.69 -0.74 -1.04
C GLU A 101 1.59 0.50 -0.98
N GLY A 102 1.70 1.21 -2.10
CA GLY A 102 2.58 2.37 -2.24
C GLY A 102 4.07 2.03 -2.27
N THR A 103 4.45 0.75 -2.21
CA THR A 103 5.84 0.32 -2.34
C THR A 103 6.13 -0.11 -3.77
N ARG A 104 7.33 0.23 -4.24
CA ARG A 104 7.84 -0.10 -5.58
C ARG A 104 8.62 -1.39 -5.52
N TYR A 105 8.37 -2.28 -6.47
CA TYR A 105 8.99 -3.60 -6.53
C TYR A 105 9.53 -3.90 -7.93
N ARG A 106 10.60 -4.69 -7.98
CA ARG A 106 10.90 -5.52 -9.13
C ARG A 106 10.19 -6.86 -8.94
N VAL A 107 9.37 -7.23 -9.91
CA VAL A 107 8.55 -8.44 -9.86
C VAL A 107 8.90 -9.36 -11.02
N HIS A 108 9.05 -10.63 -10.68
CA HIS A 108 9.25 -11.74 -11.59
C HIS A 108 8.01 -12.63 -11.53
N SER A 109 7.35 -12.82 -12.67
CA SER A 109 6.11 -13.59 -12.73
C SER A 109 6.15 -14.61 -13.86
N LEU A 110 5.44 -15.71 -13.61
CA LEU A 110 5.22 -16.78 -14.56
C LEU A 110 3.72 -17.08 -14.60
N ALA A 111 3.12 -17.04 -15.78
CA ALA A 111 1.69 -17.27 -16.00
C ALA A 111 0.79 -16.39 -15.11
N GLY A 112 1.19 -15.13 -14.90
CA GLY A 112 0.47 -14.16 -14.07
C GLY A 112 0.51 -14.47 -12.56
N ARG A 113 1.45 -15.31 -12.12
CA ARG A 113 1.66 -15.64 -10.71
C ARG A 113 3.08 -15.30 -10.28
N THR A 114 3.24 -15.02 -9.00
CA THR A 114 4.54 -14.91 -8.34
C THR A 114 4.46 -15.51 -6.94
N SER A 115 5.61 -15.74 -6.33
CA SER A 115 5.79 -16.41 -5.05
C SER A 115 6.97 -15.80 -4.28
N LEU A 116 7.11 -16.20 -3.03
CA LEU A 116 8.26 -15.86 -2.20
C LEU A 116 9.60 -16.26 -2.85
N CYS A 117 9.59 -17.27 -3.73
CA CYS A 117 10.80 -17.86 -4.31
C CYS A 117 11.24 -17.24 -5.64
N ASP A 118 10.50 -16.26 -6.17
CA ASP A 118 10.77 -15.70 -7.49
C ASP A 118 11.75 -14.50 -7.45
N ASN A 119 12.40 -14.28 -6.30
CA ASN A 119 13.38 -13.19 -6.10
C ASN A 119 12.79 -11.80 -6.40
N ASN A 120 11.57 -11.55 -5.91
CA ASN A 120 10.94 -10.23 -5.96
C ASN A 120 11.65 -9.28 -4.98
N VAL A 121 11.97 -8.06 -5.42
CA VAL A 121 12.77 -7.12 -4.63
C VAL A 121 12.02 -5.81 -4.40
N ALA A 122 11.89 -5.41 -3.14
CA ALA A 122 11.42 -4.08 -2.77
C ALA A 122 12.49 -3.02 -3.11
N LEU A 123 12.09 -1.99 -3.85
CA LEU A 123 12.94 -0.87 -4.28
C LEU A 123 12.68 0.41 -3.46
N GLY A 124 11.88 0.30 -2.40
CA GLY A 124 11.47 1.38 -1.51
C GLY A 124 10.11 1.97 -1.87
N ALA A 125 9.74 3.04 -1.17
CA ALA A 125 8.49 3.74 -1.43
C ALA A 125 8.41 4.22 -2.89
N ALA A 126 7.18 4.28 -3.42
CA ALA A 126 6.90 5.01 -4.63
C ALA A 126 7.36 6.47 -4.46
N PRO A 127 7.95 7.09 -5.50
CA PRO A 127 8.24 8.52 -5.44
C PRO A 127 6.94 9.29 -5.20
N GLU A 128 6.95 10.21 -4.23
CA GLU A 128 5.83 11.11 -3.98
C GLU A 128 5.58 11.93 -5.25
N VAL A 129 4.45 11.70 -5.92
CA VAL A 129 3.99 12.58 -6.99
C VAL A 129 3.29 13.76 -6.31
N PRO A 130 3.79 15.00 -6.40
CA PRO A 130 3.10 16.15 -5.85
C PRO A 130 1.72 16.25 -6.53
N LEU A 131 0.66 16.00 -5.78
CA LEU A 131 -0.70 16.20 -6.28
C LEU A 131 -0.93 17.71 -6.39
N GLU A 132 -1.35 18.16 -7.57
CA GLU A 132 -1.63 19.57 -7.91
C GLU A 132 -2.81 20.18 -7.09
N SER A 133 -3.31 19.48 -6.07
CA SER A 133 -4.44 19.86 -5.22
C SER A 133 -4.11 20.81 -4.07
N ASP A 134 -2.88 21.32 -3.95
CA ASP A 134 -2.52 22.42 -3.05
C ASP A 134 -3.03 23.80 -3.55
N VAL A 135 -4.09 23.82 -4.37
CA VAL A 135 -4.81 25.06 -4.66
C VAL A 135 -5.51 25.53 -3.39
N PRO A 136 -5.25 26.75 -2.88
CA PRO A 136 -5.69 27.14 -1.56
C PRO A 136 -7.16 27.61 -1.58
N TYR A 137 -8.06 26.65 -1.66
CA TYR A 137 -9.52 26.82 -1.57
C TYR A 137 -9.93 27.65 -0.35
N LEU A 138 -9.17 27.56 0.75
CA LEU A 138 -9.37 28.36 1.95
C LEU A 138 -9.22 29.87 1.68
N TRP A 139 -8.20 30.29 0.93
CA TRP A 139 -8.00 31.71 0.61
C TRP A 139 -9.08 32.22 -0.36
N ILE A 140 -9.53 31.38 -1.29
CA ILE A 140 -10.63 31.70 -2.21
C ILE A 140 -11.94 31.89 -1.45
N ALA A 141 -12.24 31.02 -0.48
CA ALA A 141 -13.42 31.11 0.36
C ALA A 141 -13.41 32.35 1.27
N ILE A 142 -12.25 32.69 1.86
CA ILE A 142 -12.08 33.89 2.68
C ILE A 142 -12.27 35.16 1.84
N ALA A 143 -11.71 35.21 0.63
CA ALA A 143 -11.87 36.35 -0.27
C ALA A 143 -13.35 36.54 -0.67
N ALA A 144 -14.05 35.45 -1.03
CA ALA A 144 -15.47 35.50 -1.38
C ALA A 144 -16.35 35.94 -0.20
N GLY A 145 -16.09 35.40 1.00
CA GLY A 145 -16.79 35.77 2.23
C GLY A 145 -16.59 37.24 2.60
N GLY A 146 -15.36 37.74 2.50
CA GLY A 146 -15.02 39.14 2.75
C GLY A 146 -15.75 40.11 1.81
N VAL A 147 -15.85 39.76 0.52
CA VAL A 147 -16.58 40.57 -0.48
C VAL A 147 -18.08 40.64 -0.16
N LEU A 148 -18.70 39.52 0.22
CA LEU A 148 -20.14 39.50 0.57
C LEU A 148 -20.45 40.33 1.82
N VAL A 149 -19.58 40.28 2.83
CA VAL A 149 -19.72 41.10 4.04
C VAL A 149 -19.60 42.59 3.71
N LEU A 150 -18.63 42.97 2.88
CA LEU A 150 -18.47 44.36 2.42
C LEU A 150 -19.69 44.85 1.64
N ILE A 151 -20.23 44.02 0.73
CA ILE A 151 -21.46 44.34 -0.01
C ILE A 151 -22.63 44.53 0.97
N GLY A 152 -22.79 43.65 1.95
CA GLY A 152 -23.82 43.76 2.99
C GLY A 152 -23.70 45.04 3.81
N ILE A 153 -22.48 45.40 4.23
CA ILE A 153 -22.20 46.65 4.96
C ILE A 153 -22.53 47.87 4.09
N VAL A 154 -22.14 47.89 2.82
CA VAL A 154 -22.44 48.99 1.89
C VAL A 154 -23.95 49.14 1.70
N ILE A 155 -24.69 48.04 1.53
CA ILE A 155 -26.15 48.05 1.40
C ILE A 155 -26.81 48.57 2.69
N ALA A 156 -26.34 48.12 3.86
CA ALA A 156 -26.86 48.57 5.15
C ALA A 156 -26.58 50.07 5.41
N MET A 157 -25.38 50.56 5.08
CA MET A 157 -25.02 51.96 5.19
C MET A 157 -25.82 52.85 4.23
N ARG A 158 -26.06 52.39 2.99
CA ARG A 158 -26.92 53.08 2.02
C ARG A 158 -28.37 53.16 2.50
N ARG A 159 -28.90 52.10 3.09
CA ARG A 159 -30.26 52.11 3.68
C ARG A 159 -30.40 53.09 4.85
N ARG A 160 -29.41 53.16 5.75
CA ARG A 160 -29.44 54.09 6.90
C ARG A 160 -29.34 55.57 6.51
N ARG A 161 -28.68 55.90 5.39
CA ARG A 161 -28.60 57.28 4.87
C ARG A 161 -29.86 57.72 4.11
N ALA A 162 -30.74 56.79 3.74
CA ALA A 162 -31.95 57.06 2.97
C ALA A 162 -33.23 57.19 3.83
N THR A 163 -33.14 56.94 5.14
CA THR A 163 -34.21 57.21 6.10
C THR A 163 -33.97 58.58 6.77
N PRO A 164 -34.77 59.62 6.43
CA PRO A 164 -34.70 60.94 7.05
C PRO A 164 -35.22 60.95 8.49
#